data_AF-A0AAE0PWB9-F1
#
_entry.id   AF-A0AAE0PWB9-F1
#
_cell.length_a   1.000
_cell.length_b   1.000
_cell.length_c   1.000
_cell.angle_alpha   90.00
_cell.angle_beta   90.00
_cell.angle_gamma   90.00
#
_symmetry.space_group_name_H-M   'P 1'
#
loop_
_entity.id
_entity.type
_entity.pdbx_description
1 polymer ?
#
loop_
_entity_poly.entity_id
_entity_poly.type
_entity_poly.pdbx_seq_one_letter_code
_entity_poly.pdbx_strand_id
1 'polypeptide(L)'
;MAPSTDRMGRLLVVLLVLCFSVEAVDRGNFKTCEQSAFCKRQRELKPGQSPYRALLDTLELSDSRITLQLINDNNKVRLLLELYRLQGNMTRVKINELKPLRPRYEVRDVLVTDPPTKPMTVVTQDKNSVVLSLGADEQRLIVSAQPFRLDIVEGPQVLLSLNSRGLLAFEHLRLRKDTKQDTEGAGGSENAEDAGDKGEKREEEEKPGMWEETFKTHIDSKPNGPTSISLDFSFPGVEHVYGIPEHADTLKLKNTDGSDPYRLYNLDVFQYELHNPMALYGSVPVLISHNAQRTMGVFWLNAAETWVDISSSTMTMFGKMLDFVQGSSEVPQTDVRWISESGIIDVFIMLGPKPSDVFTQYASLTGATCLSNIHMNGRIQGFPSEHCPKHDTASAGLPSSHSASWFHTFP
;
A
#
# COMPACT_ATOMS: atom_id res chain seq x y z
N MET A 1 -13.77 11.17 -65.72
CA MET A 1 -12.48 11.10 -64.99
C MET A 1 -12.67 11.75 -63.63
N ALA A 2 -12.97 10.98 -62.59
CA ALA A 2 -12.84 11.43 -61.21
C ALA A 2 -12.63 10.21 -60.29
N PRO A 3 -11.36 9.85 -60.00
CA PRO A 3 -11.11 8.97 -58.85
C PRO A 3 -9.90 9.38 -57.98
N SER A 4 -9.27 10.55 -58.15
CA SER A 4 -8.00 10.85 -57.46
C SER A 4 -8.13 11.50 -56.07
N THR A 5 -9.24 12.17 -55.75
CA THR A 5 -9.43 12.87 -54.47
C THR A 5 -9.73 11.92 -53.30
N ASP A 6 -10.48 10.84 -53.52
CA ASP A 6 -10.84 9.86 -52.48
C ASP A 6 -9.62 9.02 -52.03
N ARG A 7 -8.69 8.71 -52.95
CA ARG A 7 -7.45 7.99 -52.59
C ARG A 7 -6.50 8.82 -51.72
N MET A 8 -6.39 10.12 -51.98
CA MET A 8 -5.50 11.00 -51.22
C MET A 8 -6.05 11.28 -49.82
N GLY A 9 -7.37 11.41 -49.68
CA GLY A 9 -8.04 11.52 -48.37
C GLY A 9 -7.86 10.26 -47.52
N ARG A 10 -8.03 9.07 -48.10
CA ARG A 10 -7.80 7.80 -47.39
C ARG A 10 -6.33 7.61 -46.97
N LEU A 11 -5.37 8.02 -47.81
CA LEU A 11 -3.95 7.95 -47.48
C LEU A 11 -3.59 8.88 -46.32
N LEU A 12 -4.16 10.10 -46.30
CA LEU A 12 -3.97 11.08 -45.22
C LEU A 12 -4.59 10.60 -43.90
N VAL A 13 -5.77 9.97 -43.93
CA VAL A 13 -6.38 9.36 -42.76
C VAL A 13 -5.53 8.19 -42.23
N VAL A 14 -5.01 7.34 -43.11
CA VAL A 14 -4.11 6.24 -42.72
C VAL A 14 -2.80 6.76 -42.13
N LEU A 15 -2.21 7.81 -42.73
CA LEU A 15 -1.00 8.47 -42.20
C LEU A 15 -1.27 9.16 -40.85
N LEU A 16 -2.41 9.83 -40.67
CA LEU A 16 -2.83 10.39 -39.39
C LEU A 16 -2.98 9.29 -38.33
N VAL A 17 -3.66 8.19 -38.66
CA VAL A 17 -3.83 7.05 -37.75
C VAL A 17 -2.47 6.41 -37.38
N LEU A 18 -1.56 6.27 -38.35
CA LEU A 18 -0.20 5.76 -38.10
C LEU A 18 0.64 6.71 -37.25
N CYS A 19 0.52 8.03 -37.44
CA CYS A 19 1.19 9.03 -36.59
C CYS A 19 0.69 9.03 -35.13
N PHE A 20 -0.55 8.61 -34.88
CA PHE A 20 -1.09 8.46 -33.52
C PHE A 20 -0.77 7.10 -32.87
N SER A 21 -0.15 6.17 -33.60
CA SER A 21 0.10 4.79 -33.12
C SER A 21 1.53 4.57 -32.61
N VAL A 22 2.30 5.63 -32.35
CA VAL A 22 3.64 5.51 -31.75
C VAL A 22 3.48 5.37 -30.24
N GLU A 23 3.55 4.14 -29.73
CA GLU A 23 3.72 3.88 -28.30
C GLU A 23 5.17 4.20 -27.94
N ALA A 24 5.38 5.05 -26.93
CA ALA A 24 6.73 5.39 -26.48
C ALA A 24 7.30 4.28 -25.59
N VAL A 25 6.43 3.62 -24.82
CA VAL A 25 6.78 2.50 -23.95
C VAL A 25 6.12 1.21 -24.44
N ASP A 26 6.88 0.10 -24.48
CA ASP A 26 6.31 -1.23 -24.71
C ASP A 26 5.59 -1.71 -23.43
N ARG A 27 4.31 -1.34 -23.31
CA ARG A 27 3.44 -1.68 -22.17
C ARG A 27 3.33 -3.19 -21.97
N GLY A 28 3.54 -4.00 -23.02
CA GLY A 28 3.51 -5.46 -22.93
C GLY A 28 4.60 -6.03 -22.03
N ASN A 29 5.67 -5.28 -21.71
CA ASN A 29 6.71 -5.68 -20.76
C ASN A 29 6.30 -5.53 -19.30
N PHE A 30 5.20 -4.85 -18.99
CA PHE A 30 4.83 -4.50 -17.64
C PHE A 30 3.43 -5.02 -17.32
N LYS A 31 3.31 -5.81 -16.24
CA LYS A 31 2.02 -6.34 -15.80
C LYS A 31 1.01 -5.22 -15.54
N THR A 32 -0.19 -5.36 -16.09
CA THR A 32 -1.39 -4.69 -15.57
C THR A 32 -1.87 -5.36 -14.28
N CYS A 33 -2.78 -4.73 -13.54
CA CYS A 33 -3.35 -5.36 -12.34
C CYS A 33 -4.02 -6.71 -12.65
N GLU A 34 -4.70 -6.82 -13.80
CA GLU A 34 -5.35 -8.05 -14.25
C GLU A 34 -4.34 -9.19 -14.53
N GLN A 35 -3.12 -8.84 -14.94
CA GLN A 35 -2.02 -9.78 -15.17
C GLN A 35 -1.21 -10.11 -13.91
N SER A 36 -1.40 -9.36 -12.83
CA SER A 36 -0.81 -9.65 -11.52
C SER A 36 -1.84 -10.42 -10.69
N ALA A 37 -1.60 -11.72 -10.46
CA ALA A 37 -2.65 -12.59 -9.91
C ALA A 37 -3.15 -12.11 -8.54
N PHE A 38 -2.27 -11.59 -7.67
CA PHE A 38 -2.70 -11.08 -6.37
C PHE A 38 -3.50 -9.77 -6.49
N CYS A 39 -3.09 -8.86 -7.39
CA CYS A 39 -3.84 -7.63 -7.63
C CYS A 39 -5.25 -7.95 -8.13
N LYS A 40 -5.35 -8.81 -9.15
CA LYS A 40 -6.63 -9.31 -9.67
C LYS A 40 -7.51 -9.89 -8.57
N ARG A 41 -7.03 -10.88 -7.81
CA ARG A 41 -7.80 -11.51 -6.72
C ARG A 41 -8.32 -10.49 -5.71
N GLN A 42 -7.47 -9.53 -5.34
CA GLN A 42 -7.81 -8.51 -4.36
C GLN A 42 -8.83 -7.52 -4.93
N ARG A 43 -8.70 -7.11 -6.19
CA ARG A 43 -9.59 -6.17 -6.87
C ARG A 43 -10.96 -6.77 -7.21
N GLU A 44 -11.04 -8.10 -7.35
CA GLU A 44 -12.31 -8.83 -7.47
C GLU A 44 -13.17 -8.77 -6.18
N LEU A 45 -12.56 -8.47 -5.02
CA LEU A 45 -13.30 -8.27 -3.78
C LEU A 45 -14.17 -7.01 -3.86
N LYS A 46 -15.48 -7.19 -3.70
CA LYS A 46 -16.46 -6.10 -3.75
C LYS A 46 -16.63 -5.46 -2.37
N PRO A 47 -16.85 -4.14 -2.29
CA PRO A 47 -17.25 -3.49 -1.04
C PRO A 47 -18.49 -4.17 -0.45
N GLY A 48 -18.52 -4.32 0.87
CA GLY A 48 -19.60 -5.02 1.54
C GLY A 48 -19.31 -5.29 3.02
N GLN A 49 -20.03 -6.26 3.59
CA GLN A 49 -19.75 -6.69 4.95
C GLN A 49 -18.42 -7.46 5.00
N SER A 50 -17.43 -6.87 5.67
CA SER A 50 -16.15 -7.53 5.94
C SER A 50 -16.40 -8.84 6.70
N PRO A 51 -15.75 -9.95 6.33
CA PRO A 51 -15.85 -11.20 7.09
C PRO A 51 -15.03 -11.16 8.39
N TYR A 52 -14.26 -10.09 8.61
CA TYR A 52 -13.43 -9.96 9.80
C TYR A 52 -14.24 -9.39 10.96
N ARG A 53 -14.06 -9.99 12.14
CA ARG A 53 -14.67 -9.59 13.40
C ARG A 53 -13.62 -9.48 14.49
N ALA A 54 -13.66 -8.41 15.29
CA ALA A 54 -12.81 -8.24 16.45
C ALA A 54 -13.36 -8.99 17.67
N LEU A 55 -12.49 -9.69 18.39
CA LEU A 55 -12.80 -10.44 19.61
C LEU A 55 -12.50 -9.58 20.84
N LEU A 56 -13.45 -8.72 21.24
CA LEU A 56 -13.26 -7.71 22.30
C LEU A 56 -12.88 -8.28 23.68
N ASP A 57 -13.18 -9.55 23.93
CA ASP A 57 -12.81 -10.32 25.12
C ASP A 57 -11.31 -10.68 25.16
N THR A 58 -10.62 -10.64 24.02
CA THR A 58 -9.17 -10.87 23.90
C THR A 58 -8.34 -9.59 24.01
N LEU A 59 -8.97 -8.48 24.39
CA LEU A 59 -8.28 -7.20 24.50
C LEU A 59 -7.26 -7.24 25.64
N GLU A 60 -6.00 -6.98 25.30
CA GLU A 60 -4.93 -6.81 26.28
C GLU A 60 -4.33 -5.40 26.15
N LEU A 61 -4.31 -4.68 27.28
CA LEU A 61 -3.70 -3.36 27.38
C LEU A 61 -2.32 -3.49 28.03
N SER A 62 -1.32 -2.90 27.39
CA SER A 62 0.02 -2.70 27.95
C SER A 62 0.37 -1.21 27.98
N ASP A 63 1.49 -0.86 28.60
CA ASP A 63 1.94 0.55 28.67
C ASP A 63 2.23 1.17 27.30
N SER A 64 2.55 0.33 26.29
CA SER A 64 2.99 0.77 24.96
C SER A 64 1.97 0.53 23.84
N ARG A 65 1.10 -0.46 23.99
CA ARG A 65 0.16 -0.90 22.94
C ARG A 65 -1.09 -1.57 23.49
N ILE A 66 -2.10 -1.63 22.64
CA ILE A 66 -3.26 -2.51 22.80
C ILE A 66 -3.15 -3.64 21.81
N THR A 67 -3.46 -4.86 22.24
CA THR A 67 -3.58 -6.01 21.35
C THR A 67 -4.98 -6.59 21.40
N LEU A 68 -5.42 -7.13 20.27
CA LEU A 68 -6.77 -7.66 20.08
C LEU A 68 -6.75 -8.74 18.99
N GLN A 69 -7.45 -9.85 19.17
CA GLN A 69 -7.57 -10.85 18.10
C GLN A 69 -8.68 -10.47 17.12
N LEU A 70 -8.41 -10.66 15.83
CA LEU A 70 -9.41 -10.63 14.78
C LEU A 70 -9.66 -12.07 14.30
N ILE A 71 -10.90 -12.40 13.97
CA ILE A 71 -11.25 -13.68 13.35
C ILE A 71 -11.93 -13.42 12.01
N ASN A 72 -11.56 -14.19 10.99
CA ASN A 72 -12.30 -14.22 9.73
C ASN A 72 -13.43 -15.26 9.85
N ASP A 73 -14.68 -14.83 9.78
CA ASP A 73 -15.83 -15.71 9.97
C ASP A 73 -16.00 -16.75 8.85
N ASN A 74 -15.36 -16.56 7.68
CA ASN A 74 -15.44 -17.49 6.56
C ASN A 74 -14.47 -18.68 6.70
N ASN A 75 -13.21 -18.43 7.07
CA ASN A 75 -12.16 -19.46 7.14
C ASN A 75 -11.61 -19.71 8.55
N LYS A 76 -12.13 -19.01 9.56
CA LYS A 76 -11.80 -19.12 11.00
C LYS A 76 -10.35 -18.79 11.35
N VAL A 77 -9.58 -18.23 10.41
CA VAL A 77 -8.21 -17.78 10.66
C VAL A 77 -8.22 -16.62 11.65
N ARG A 78 -7.31 -16.68 12.62
CA ARG A 78 -7.10 -15.62 13.60
C ARG A 78 -5.90 -14.76 13.26
N LEU A 79 -6.11 -13.46 13.33
CA LEU A 79 -5.08 -12.43 13.20
C LEU A 79 -4.88 -11.74 14.55
N LEU A 80 -3.73 -11.12 14.74
CA LEU A 80 -3.42 -10.24 15.85
C LEU A 80 -3.42 -8.80 15.32
N LEU A 81 -4.28 -7.96 15.91
CA LEU A 81 -4.27 -6.52 15.76
C LEU A 81 -3.44 -5.91 16.90
N GLU A 82 -2.48 -5.06 16.57
CA GLU A 82 -1.74 -4.24 17.52
C GLU A 82 -1.98 -2.77 17.21
N LEU A 83 -2.36 -2.01 18.23
CA LEU A 83 -2.64 -0.57 18.14
C LEU A 83 -1.67 0.18 19.05
N TYR A 84 -0.98 1.17 18.48
CA TYR A 84 -0.05 2.01 19.21
C TYR A 84 -0.47 3.47 19.10
N ARG A 85 -0.48 4.15 20.24
CA ARG A 85 -0.49 5.61 20.26
C ARG A 85 0.96 6.09 20.28
N LEU A 86 1.37 6.84 19.28
CA LEU A 86 2.74 7.32 19.16
C LEU A 86 2.85 8.79 19.58
N GLN A 87 4.07 9.23 19.89
CA GLN A 87 4.37 10.65 20.03
C GLN A 87 4.12 11.39 18.71
N GLY A 88 3.81 12.69 18.80
CA GLY A 88 3.65 13.53 17.62
C GLY A 88 2.30 13.39 16.91
N ASN A 89 1.22 13.00 17.62
CA ASN A 89 -0.14 12.88 17.03
C ASN A 89 -0.19 11.85 15.89
N MET A 90 0.39 10.67 16.14
CA MET A 90 0.42 9.54 15.22
C MET A 90 -0.17 8.29 15.86
N THR A 91 -0.75 7.43 15.04
CA THR A 91 -1.27 6.12 15.44
C THR A 91 -0.65 5.05 14.55
N ARG A 92 -0.16 3.94 15.12
CA ARG A 92 0.31 2.79 14.34
C ARG A 92 -0.68 1.64 14.46
N VAL A 93 -1.01 1.02 13.34
CA VAL A 93 -1.87 -0.14 13.24
C VAL A 93 -1.08 -1.27 12.61
N LYS A 94 -0.90 -2.37 13.34
CA LYS A 94 -0.30 -3.60 12.81
C LYS A 94 -1.32 -4.73 12.80
N ILE A 95 -1.39 -5.49 11.70
CA ILE A 95 -2.17 -6.72 11.62
C ILE A 95 -1.27 -7.83 11.06
N ASN A 96 -1.16 -8.92 11.81
CA ASN A 96 -0.40 -10.11 11.43
C ASN A 96 -1.19 -11.38 11.74
N GLU A 97 -0.79 -12.54 11.20
CA GLU A 97 -1.36 -13.82 11.62
C GLU A 97 -1.03 -14.09 13.10
N LEU A 98 -2.00 -14.58 13.87
CA LEU A 98 -1.76 -14.89 15.28
C LEU A 98 -0.76 -16.05 15.44
N LYS A 99 -0.83 -17.04 14.53
CA LYS A 99 0.02 -18.24 14.51
C LYS A 99 0.36 -18.60 13.06
N PRO A 100 1.27 -17.87 12.40
CA PRO A 100 1.59 -18.15 11.01
C PRO A 100 2.41 -19.45 10.88
N LEU A 101 2.29 -20.12 9.73
CA LEU A 101 3.15 -21.27 9.39
C LEU A 101 4.64 -20.91 9.35
N ARG A 102 4.95 -19.64 9.08
CA ARG A 102 6.28 -19.04 9.12
C ARG A 102 6.17 -17.52 9.29
N PRO A 103 7.18 -16.84 9.84
CA PRO A 103 7.13 -15.39 10.00
C PRO A 103 6.86 -14.67 8.67
N ARG A 104 5.94 -13.70 8.70
CA ARG A 104 5.75 -12.75 7.61
C ARG A 104 6.83 -11.69 7.66
N TYR A 105 7.16 -11.13 6.51
CA TYR A 105 8.15 -10.07 6.43
C TYR A 105 7.62 -8.80 7.11
N GLU A 106 8.43 -8.24 7.99
CA GLU A 106 8.26 -6.90 8.56
C GLU A 106 9.42 -6.04 8.08
N VAL A 107 9.13 -4.87 7.53
CA VAL A 107 10.14 -3.99 6.92
C VAL A 107 11.12 -3.51 7.99
N ARG A 108 12.42 -3.65 7.71
CA ARG A 108 13.52 -3.21 8.56
C ARG A 108 14.22 -2.01 7.95
N ASP A 109 15.00 -1.29 8.75
CA ASP A 109 15.94 -0.23 8.33
C ASP A 109 15.31 1.03 7.70
N VAL A 110 14.00 1.06 7.48
CA VAL A 110 13.26 2.26 7.03
C VAL A 110 12.93 3.19 8.20
N LEU A 111 12.59 2.62 9.37
CA LEU A 111 12.40 3.41 10.58
C LEU A 111 13.76 3.74 11.17
N VAL A 112 14.04 5.02 11.40
CA VAL A 112 15.35 5.45 11.95
C VAL A 112 15.55 5.02 13.40
N THR A 113 14.45 4.90 14.14
CA THR A 113 14.39 4.42 15.53
C THR A 113 13.01 3.81 15.79
N ASP A 114 12.89 3.02 16.86
CA ASP A 114 11.57 2.61 17.35
C ASP A 114 10.76 3.84 17.79
N PRO A 115 9.59 4.11 17.17
CA PRO A 115 8.85 5.33 17.46
C PRO A 115 8.35 5.35 18.91
N PRO A 116 8.59 6.43 19.68
CA PRO A 116 8.21 6.49 21.08
C PRO A 116 6.68 6.42 21.26
N THR A 117 6.24 5.51 22.12
CA THR A 117 4.82 5.28 22.42
C THR A 117 4.31 6.16 23.56
N LYS A 118 3.03 6.50 23.54
CA LYS A 118 2.30 7.12 24.65
C LYS A 118 1.25 6.16 25.19
N PRO A 119 0.93 6.21 26.50
CA PRO A 119 -0.13 5.39 27.06
C PRO A 119 -1.48 5.64 26.38
N MET A 120 -2.25 4.57 26.20
CA MET A 120 -3.61 4.59 25.68
C MET A 120 -4.55 4.15 26.80
N THR A 121 -5.71 4.79 26.92
CA THR A 121 -6.71 4.38 27.90
C THR A 121 -7.99 3.95 27.22
N VAL A 122 -8.60 2.89 27.76
CA VAL A 122 -9.96 2.49 27.38
C VAL A 122 -10.93 3.48 28.02
N VAL A 123 -11.65 4.23 27.20
CA VAL A 123 -12.66 5.21 27.63
C VAL A 123 -13.99 4.50 27.89
N THR A 124 -14.40 3.67 26.93
CA THR A 124 -15.64 2.91 26.98
C THR A 124 -15.42 1.56 26.31
N GLN A 125 -16.03 0.52 26.85
CA GLN A 125 -16.09 -0.80 26.22
C GLN A 125 -17.52 -1.32 26.37
N ASP A 126 -18.10 -1.72 25.25
CA ASP A 126 -19.37 -2.43 25.21
C ASP A 126 -19.22 -3.73 24.40
N LYS A 127 -20.34 -4.41 24.10
CA LYS A 127 -20.32 -5.70 23.39
C LYS A 127 -19.92 -5.58 21.91
N ASN A 128 -20.07 -4.40 21.33
CA ASN A 128 -19.91 -4.13 19.91
C ASN A 128 -18.74 -3.19 19.61
N SER A 129 -18.23 -2.45 20.59
CA SER A 129 -17.17 -1.48 20.39
C SER A 129 -16.27 -1.27 21.60
N VAL A 130 -15.03 -0.84 21.32
CA VAL A 130 -14.08 -0.30 22.30
C VAL A 130 -13.66 1.09 21.85
N VAL A 131 -13.71 2.06 22.76
CA VAL A 131 -13.30 3.44 22.52
C VAL A 131 -12.01 3.71 23.29
N LEU A 132 -10.99 4.15 22.56
CA LEU A 132 -9.63 4.36 23.05
C LEU A 132 -9.27 5.85 22.99
N SER A 133 -8.57 6.36 23.99
CA SER A 133 -8.09 7.74 23.98
C SER A 133 -6.78 7.88 23.19
N LEU A 134 -6.73 8.83 22.25
CA LEU A 134 -5.49 9.26 21.59
C LEU A 134 -4.87 10.50 22.26
N GLY A 135 -5.50 10.93 23.36
CA GLY A 135 -5.06 11.88 24.37
C GLY A 135 -4.71 13.30 23.91
N ALA A 136 -5.30 13.75 22.81
CA ALA A 136 -5.93 15.07 22.81
C ALA A 136 -7.34 14.92 23.42
N ASP A 137 -7.83 15.94 24.13
CA ASP A 137 -9.04 15.83 24.97
C ASP A 137 -10.26 15.29 24.20
N GLU A 138 -10.32 15.51 22.88
CA GLU A 138 -11.42 15.06 22.03
C GLU A 138 -11.06 13.97 20.99
N GLN A 139 -9.79 13.58 20.85
CA GLN A 139 -9.40 12.57 19.87
C GLN A 139 -9.56 11.15 20.42
N ARG A 140 -10.26 10.29 19.66
CA ARG A 140 -10.52 8.90 20.03
C ARG A 140 -10.28 7.96 18.85
N LEU A 141 -9.92 6.72 19.17
CA LEU A 141 -9.90 5.60 18.24
C LEU A 141 -11.02 4.63 18.66
N ILE A 142 -11.96 4.39 17.76
CA ILE A 142 -13.09 3.48 17.98
C ILE A 142 -12.80 2.18 17.23
N VAL A 143 -12.82 1.06 17.96
CA VAL A 143 -12.75 -0.29 17.40
C VAL A 143 -14.16 -0.86 17.38
N SER A 144 -14.74 -1.00 16.19
CA SER A 144 -16.02 -1.70 16.01
C SER A 144 -15.78 -3.19 15.82
N ALA A 145 -16.58 -4.04 16.47
CA ALA A 145 -16.37 -5.47 16.52
C ALA A 145 -16.83 -6.19 15.24
N GLN A 146 -18.08 -5.99 14.81
CA GLN A 146 -18.71 -6.75 13.71
C GLN A 146 -19.55 -5.85 12.79
N PRO A 147 -19.13 -5.62 11.53
CA PRO A 147 -17.82 -5.97 10.99
C PRO A 147 -16.68 -5.21 11.69
N PHE A 148 -15.47 -5.75 11.64
CA PHE A 148 -14.29 -5.07 12.15
C PHE A 148 -14.08 -3.75 11.41
N ARG A 149 -13.95 -2.65 12.14
CA ARG A 149 -13.69 -1.31 11.59
C ARG A 149 -12.96 -0.47 12.63
N LEU A 150 -12.05 0.39 12.17
CA LEU A 150 -11.40 1.39 13.02
C LEU A 150 -11.81 2.79 12.58
N ASP A 151 -12.21 3.65 13.51
CA ASP A 151 -12.52 5.05 13.24
C ASP A 151 -11.67 5.95 14.15
N ILE A 152 -10.91 6.86 13.56
CA ILE A 152 -10.25 7.95 14.29
C ILE A 152 -11.17 9.17 14.22
N VAL A 153 -11.58 9.65 15.39
CA VAL A 153 -12.51 10.77 15.53
C VAL A 153 -11.89 11.88 16.36
N GLU A 154 -12.33 13.11 16.12
CA GLU A 154 -12.04 14.28 16.95
C GLU A 154 -13.37 14.99 17.25
N GLY A 155 -13.80 14.92 18.52
CA GLY A 155 -15.12 15.39 18.92
C GLY A 155 -16.23 14.63 18.16
N PRO A 156 -17.15 15.31 17.46
CA PRO A 156 -18.19 14.68 16.65
C PRO A 156 -17.73 14.26 15.25
N GLN A 157 -16.52 14.65 14.82
CA GLN A 157 -16.07 14.47 13.45
C GLN A 157 -15.24 13.19 13.27
N VAL A 158 -15.58 12.39 12.26
CA VAL A 158 -14.72 11.28 11.80
C VAL A 158 -13.61 11.85 10.92
N LEU A 159 -12.36 11.64 11.33
CA LEU A 159 -11.19 12.09 10.57
C LEU A 159 -10.79 11.06 9.50
N LEU A 160 -10.73 9.79 9.88
CA LEU A 160 -10.29 8.68 9.04
C LEU A 160 -10.95 7.38 9.51
N SER A 161 -11.37 6.55 8.55
CA SER A 161 -11.86 5.20 8.83
C SER A 161 -11.00 4.16 8.13
N LEU A 162 -10.74 3.03 8.78
CA LEU A 162 -10.08 1.86 8.20
C LEU A 162 -11.09 0.73 8.12
N ASN A 163 -11.07 0.00 7.01
CA ASN A 163 -12.00 -1.10 6.71
C ASN A 163 -13.49 -0.68 6.71
N SER A 164 -13.79 0.58 6.38
CA SER A 164 -15.15 1.12 6.28
C SER A 164 -15.92 0.49 5.11
N ARG A 165 -15.24 0.12 4.03
CA ARG A 165 -15.80 -0.55 2.84
C ARG A 165 -15.73 -2.07 2.95
N GLY A 166 -15.14 -2.59 4.01
CA GLY A 166 -15.01 -4.02 4.27
C GLY A 166 -14.00 -4.73 3.36
N LEU A 167 -12.97 -4.01 2.88
CA LEU A 167 -11.96 -4.52 1.95
C LEU A 167 -10.64 -4.89 2.63
N LEU A 168 -10.64 -5.03 3.96
CA LEU A 168 -9.62 -5.81 4.66
C LEU A 168 -9.62 -7.23 4.09
N ALA A 169 -8.47 -7.63 3.57
CA ALA A 169 -8.22 -8.99 3.15
C ALA A 169 -6.83 -9.40 3.59
N PHE A 170 -6.71 -10.64 4.06
CA PHE A 170 -5.47 -11.19 4.56
C PHE A 170 -5.41 -12.65 4.11
N GLU A 171 -4.70 -12.91 3.01
CA GLU A 171 -4.50 -14.27 2.51
C GLU A 171 -3.52 -14.99 3.45
N HIS A 172 -4.04 -15.88 4.30
CA HIS A 172 -3.26 -16.60 5.30
C HIS A 172 -2.31 -17.63 4.67
N LEU A 173 -1.18 -17.88 5.33
CA LEU A 173 -0.23 -18.90 4.87
C LEU A 173 -0.86 -20.29 4.90
N ARG A 174 -0.77 -21.00 3.78
CA ARG A 174 -1.29 -22.37 3.62
C ARG A 174 -0.26 -23.30 3.01
N LEU A 175 -0.32 -24.58 3.38
CA LEU A 175 0.45 -25.63 2.72
C LEU A 175 -0.20 -25.98 1.38
N ARG A 176 0.64 -26.23 0.37
CA ARG A 176 0.19 -26.71 -0.93
C ARG A 176 -0.34 -28.14 -0.80
N LYS A 177 -1.43 -28.46 -1.51
CA LYS A 177 -2.14 -29.74 -1.33
C LYS A 177 -1.32 -30.95 -1.79
N ASP A 178 -0.54 -30.80 -2.85
CA ASP A 178 0.36 -31.84 -3.39
C ASP A 178 1.53 -32.16 -2.45
N THR A 179 2.03 -31.19 -1.67
CA THR A 179 3.11 -31.42 -0.68
C THR A 179 2.68 -32.37 0.45
N LYS A 180 1.37 -32.55 0.66
CA LYS A 180 0.85 -33.53 1.63
C LYS A 180 0.95 -34.98 1.14
N GLN A 181 1.06 -35.20 -0.17
CA GLN A 181 1.09 -36.55 -0.73
C GLN A 181 2.48 -37.21 -0.60
N ASP A 182 3.55 -36.42 -0.52
CA ASP A 182 4.92 -36.93 -0.42
C ASP A 182 5.37 -37.28 1.02
N THR A 183 4.63 -36.83 2.04
CA THR A 183 4.97 -37.10 3.45
C THR A 183 4.32 -38.37 4.02
N GLU A 184 3.35 -38.97 3.34
CA GLU A 184 2.75 -40.27 3.73
C GLU A 184 3.53 -41.48 3.17
N GLY A 185 4.60 -41.26 2.39
CA GLY A 185 5.39 -42.30 1.75
C GLY A 185 6.67 -42.75 2.47
N ALA A 186 7.03 -42.17 3.62
CA ALA A 186 8.29 -42.49 4.30
C ALA A 186 8.16 -42.61 5.83
N GLY A 187 7.94 -43.84 6.30
CA GLY A 187 8.38 -44.33 7.62
C GLY A 187 7.52 -43.93 8.82
N GLY A 188 6.76 -44.89 9.35
CA GLY A 188 5.98 -44.72 10.57
C GLY A 188 6.81 -44.50 11.83
N SER A 189 6.31 -43.62 12.70
CA SER A 189 6.37 -43.77 14.16
C SER A 189 5.21 -42.98 14.76
N GLU A 190 4.39 -43.70 15.51
CA GLU A 190 3.24 -43.22 16.26
C GLU A 190 3.64 -42.18 17.32
N ASN A 191 2.81 -41.13 17.45
CA ASN A 191 2.39 -40.43 18.68
C ASN A 191 2.22 -38.92 18.45
N ALA A 192 0.98 -38.51 18.16
CA ALA A 192 0.44 -37.22 18.55
C ALA A 192 -1.08 -37.35 18.63
N GLU A 193 -1.55 -37.76 19.81
CA GLU A 193 -2.97 -37.72 20.16
C GLU A 193 -3.45 -36.27 20.27
N ASP A 194 -4.50 -36.00 19.49
CA ASP A 194 -5.67 -35.16 19.77
C ASP A 194 -5.50 -33.69 20.23
N ALA A 195 -5.90 -32.78 19.34
CA ALA A 195 -6.74 -31.66 19.72
C ALA A 195 -7.68 -31.35 18.54
N GLY A 196 -8.86 -31.98 18.58
CA GLY A 196 -9.93 -31.78 17.63
C GLY A 196 -10.41 -30.32 17.52
N ASP A 197 -10.56 -29.88 16.27
CA ASP A 197 -11.61 -28.96 15.87
C ASP A 197 -12.12 -29.43 14.50
N LYS A 198 -13.23 -30.19 14.50
CA LYS A 198 -13.96 -30.53 13.28
C LYS A 198 -14.81 -29.31 12.88
N GLY A 199 -14.15 -28.24 12.47
CA GLY A 199 -14.76 -27.20 11.66
C GLY A 199 -14.90 -27.72 10.23
N GLU A 200 -16.11 -27.67 9.67
CA GLU A 200 -16.36 -27.91 8.25
C GLU A 200 -15.37 -27.10 7.41
N LYS A 201 -14.39 -27.78 6.79
CA LYS A 201 -13.47 -27.15 5.84
C LYS A 201 -14.29 -26.74 4.62
N ARG A 202 -14.74 -25.49 4.57
CA ARG A 202 -15.04 -24.84 3.29
C ARG A 202 -13.74 -24.83 2.51
N GLU A 203 -13.66 -25.70 1.52
CA GLU A 203 -12.51 -25.79 0.62
C GLU A 203 -12.40 -24.47 -0.15
N GLU A 204 -11.36 -23.68 0.13
CA GLU A 204 -11.03 -22.54 -0.74
C GLU A 204 -10.66 -23.10 -2.12
N GLU A 205 -11.47 -22.76 -3.12
CA GLU A 205 -11.27 -23.17 -4.52
C GLU A 205 -9.88 -22.75 -5.00
N GLU A 206 -9.15 -23.67 -5.63
CA GLU A 206 -7.86 -23.40 -6.27
C GLU A 206 -8.09 -22.66 -7.60
N LYS A 207 -8.26 -21.34 -7.50
CA LYS A 207 -8.35 -20.46 -8.66
C LYS A 207 -7.00 -20.36 -9.39
N PRO A 208 -7.00 -20.05 -10.71
CA PRO A 208 -5.76 -19.80 -11.45
C PRO A 208 -4.95 -18.65 -10.82
N GLY A 209 -3.62 -18.77 -10.83
CA GLY A 209 -2.69 -17.77 -10.26
C GLY A 209 -2.57 -17.82 -8.73
N MET A 210 -3.13 -18.83 -8.07
CA MET A 210 -2.93 -19.06 -6.62
C MET A 210 -1.53 -19.59 -6.29
N TRP A 211 -0.93 -20.36 -7.20
CA TRP A 211 0.41 -20.92 -7.11
C TRP A 211 1.23 -20.43 -8.30
N GLU A 212 1.99 -21.28 -8.99
CA GLU A 212 2.88 -20.87 -10.06
C GLU A 212 2.22 -19.90 -11.05
N GLU A 213 2.93 -18.82 -11.36
CA GLU A 213 2.47 -17.77 -12.25
C GLU A 213 3.51 -17.56 -13.34
N THR A 214 3.07 -17.43 -14.60
CA THR A 214 3.97 -17.19 -15.73
C THR A 214 3.70 -15.80 -16.30
N PHE A 215 4.77 -15.01 -16.47
CA PHE A 215 4.72 -13.76 -17.20
C PHE A 215 5.78 -13.75 -18.29
N LYS A 216 5.33 -13.72 -19.54
CA LYS A 216 6.16 -13.97 -20.72
C LYS A 216 6.85 -15.32 -20.61
N THR A 217 8.19 -15.33 -20.55
CA THR A 217 9.02 -16.53 -20.45
C THR A 217 9.43 -16.84 -19.01
N HIS A 218 9.08 -15.99 -18.05
CA HIS A 218 9.48 -16.15 -16.65
C HIS A 218 8.37 -16.83 -15.85
N ILE A 219 8.74 -17.87 -15.12
CA ILE A 219 7.85 -18.63 -14.24
C ILE A 219 8.24 -18.31 -12.80
N ASP A 220 7.31 -17.71 -12.05
CA ASP A 220 7.39 -17.61 -10.60
C ASP A 220 6.83 -18.91 -9.99
N SER A 221 7.67 -19.60 -9.22
CA SER A 221 7.30 -20.83 -8.51
C SER A 221 6.31 -20.61 -7.34
N LYS A 222 6.23 -19.38 -6.81
CA LYS A 222 5.37 -18.96 -5.70
C LYS A 222 5.18 -20.02 -4.60
N PRO A 223 6.26 -20.41 -3.89
CA PRO A 223 6.25 -21.53 -2.92
C PRO A 223 5.32 -21.30 -1.73
N ASN A 224 4.88 -20.06 -1.53
CA ASN A 224 4.05 -19.64 -0.41
C ASN A 224 2.57 -19.54 -0.77
N GLY A 225 2.26 -19.72 -2.06
CA GLY A 225 0.91 -19.53 -2.58
C GLY A 225 0.43 -18.08 -2.42
N PRO A 226 -0.87 -17.87 -2.19
CA PRO A 226 -1.43 -16.54 -1.97
C PRO A 226 -1.09 -16.02 -0.58
N THR A 227 -0.42 -14.87 -0.49
CA THR A 227 -0.05 -14.22 0.78
C THR A 227 -0.36 -12.73 0.83
N SER A 228 -1.17 -12.23 -0.11
CA SER A 228 -1.43 -10.80 -0.22
C SER A 228 -2.29 -10.27 0.92
N ILE A 229 -2.12 -8.99 1.18
CA ILE A 229 -2.83 -8.23 2.19
C ILE A 229 -3.46 -7.01 1.53
N SER A 230 -4.63 -6.61 2.00
CA SER A 230 -5.22 -5.33 1.61
C SER A 230 -5.96 -4.66 2.76
N LEU A 231 -6.04 -3.33 2.72
CA LEU A 231 -6.83 -2.53 3.64
C LEU A 231 -7.29 -1.24 2.96
N ASP A 232 -8.56 -0.89 3.15
CA ASP A 232 -9.14 0.38 2.71
C ASP A 232 -9.15 1.44 3.82
N PHE A 233 -9.00 2.68 3.38
CA PHE A 233 -9.03 3.91 4.17
C PHE A 233 -10.05 4.85 3.55
N SER A 234 -10.92 5.44 4.37
CA SER A 234 -11.84 6.50 3.96
C SER A 234 -11.47 7.82 4.61
N PHE A 235 -11.46 8.88 3.83
CA PHE A 235 -11.17 10.24 4.24
C PHE A 235 -12.39 11.15 4.05
N PRO A 236 -13.28 11.26 5.06
CA PRO A 236 -14.43 12.16 4.99
C PRO A 236 -14.01 13.62 4.88
N GLY A 237 -14.67 14.37 4.00
CA GLY A 237 -14.39 15.78 3.72
C GLY A 237 -13.16 16.03 2.86
N VAL A 238 -12.57 15.00 2.25
CA VAL A 238 -11.36 15.10 1.43
C VAL A 238 -11.67 14.76 -0.03
N GLU A 239 -11.17 15.62 -0.93
CA GLU A 239 -11.21 15.44 -2.39
C GLU A 239 -9.81 15.37 -3.02
N HIS A 240 -8.77 15.61 -2.22
CA HIS A 240 -7.41 15.79 -2.68
C HIS A 240 -6.46 14.90 -1.90
N VAL A 241 -5.88 13.93 -2.62
CA VAL A 241 -4.83 13.05 -2.12
C VAL A 241 -3.60 13.16 -3.02
N TYR A 242 -2.42 12.99 -2.40
CA TYR A 242 -1.11 13.25 -2.99
C TYR A 242 -0.11 12.18 -2.53
N GLY A 243 1.04 12.09 -3.19
CA GLY A 243 2.15 11.24 -2.77
C GLY A 243 2.27 9.98 -3.62
N ILE A 244 2.61 8.86 -2.97
CA ILE A 244 2.90 7.56 -3.59
C ILE A 244 3.78 7.63 -4.85
N PRO A 245 4.89 8.39 -4.86
CA PRO A 245 5.79 8.40 -6.02
C PRO A 245 6.45 7.02 -6.21
N GLU A 246 6.98 6.69 -7.38
CA GLU A 246 7.22 7.55 -8.54
C GLU A 246 6.31 7.23 -9.73
N HIS A 247 5.56 8.24 -10.18
CA HIS A 247 4.71 8.17 -11.38
C HIS A 247 4.88 9.43 -12.21
N ALA A 248 4.88 9.28 -13.53
CA ALA A 248 4.87 10.41 -14.46
C ALA A 248 3.45 10.98 -14.61
N ASP A 249 2.84 11.41 -13.50
CA ASP A 249 1.44 11.85 -13.46
C ASP A 249 1.28 13.21 -12.74
N THR A 250 0.03 13.67 -12.60
CA THR A 250 -0.29 14.91 -11.87
C THR A 250 -0.01 14.78 -10.38
N LEU A 251 0.34 15.90 -9.74
CA LEU A 251 0.58 15.94 -8.29
C LEU A 251 -0.65 15.48 -7.49
N LYS A 252 -1.85 15.96 -7.85
CA LYS A 252 -3.11 15.40 -7.35
C LYS A 252 -3.30 14.03 -8.00
N LEU A 253 -3.41 12.99 -7.19
CA LEU A 253 -3.66 11.64 -7.68
C LEU A 253 -5.07 11.54 -8.26
N LYS A 254 -5.22 10.76 -9.32
CA LYS A 254 -6.48 10.53 -10.03
C LYS A 254 -7.24 9.36 -9.44
N ASN A 255 -8.55 9.31 -9.70
CA ASN A 255 -9.33 8.11 -9.44
C ASN A 255 -8.86 6.98 -10.37
N THR A 256 -8.88 5.76 -9.85
CA THR A 256 -8.47 4.53 -10.56
C THR A 256 -9.67 3.67 -10.96
N ASP A 257 -10.91 4.17 -10.71
CA ASP A 257 -12.14 3.53 -11.15
C ASP A 257 -12.15 3.39 -12.67
N GLY A 258 -12.22 2.14 -13.16
CA GLY A 258 -12.22 1.85 -14.61
C GLY A 258 -10.84 1.93 -15.28
N SER A 259 -9.75 2.12 -14.53
CA SER A 259 -8.36 2.06 -15.01
C SER A 259 -7.52 1.14 -14.12
N ASP A 260 -6.21 1.05 -14.35
CA ASP A 260 -5.31 0.33 -13.43
C ASP A 260 -5.03 1.16 -12.17
N PRO A 261 -4.82 0.53 -10.99
CA PRO A 261 -4.40 1.23 -9.78
C PRO A 261 -2.99 1.81 -9.94
N TYR A 262 -2.63 2.78 -9.09
CA TYR A 262 -1.23 3.22 -8.99
C TYR A 262 -0.37 2.05 -8.52
N ARG A 263 0.69 1.73 -9.26
CA ARG A 263 1.59 0.62 -8.93
C ARG A 263 2.87 1.15 -8.28
N LEU A 264 3.28 0.54 -7.19
CA LEU A 264 4.53 0.76 -6.48
C LEU A 264 5.37 -0.51 -6.60
N TYR A 265 6.27 -0.50 -7.58
CA TYR A 265 7.21 -1.57 -7.85
C TYR A 265 8.38 -0.99 -8.66
N ASN A 266 9.57 -0.97 -8.09
CA ASN A 266 10.72 -0.33 -8.70
C ASN A 266 11.09 -1.05 -10.01
N LEU A 267 10.90 -0.37 -11.14
CA LEU A 267 11.06 -0.89 -12.48
C LEU A 267 11.91 0.05 -13.33
N ASP A 268 12.73 -0.55 -14.21
CA ASP A 268 13.39 0.18 -15.29
C ASP A 268 12.44 0.29 -16.49
N VAL A 269 11.78 1.45 -16.61
CA VAL A 269 10.77 1.70 -17.65
C VAL A 269 11.36 2.58 -18.75
N PHE A 270 11.92 1.93 -19.77
CA PHE A 270 12.46 2.59 -20.95
C PHE A 270 11.39 3.45 -21.64
N GLN A 271 11.73 4.72 -21.91
CA GLN A 271 10.87 5.68 -22.60
C GLN A 271 9.45 5.79 -22.00
N TYR A 272 9.36 5.83 -20.66
CA TYR A 272 8.08 5.94 -19.95
C TYR A 272 7.17 7.06 -20.51
N GLU A 273 5.87 6.77 -20.53
CA GLU A 273 4.85 7.72 -20.97
C GLU A 273 4.37 8.59 -19.81
N LEU A 274 3.75 9.73 -20.14
CA LEU A 274 3.14 10.64 -19.16
C LEU A 274 1.69 10.27 -18.84
N HIS A 275 1.18 10.83 -17.75
CA HIS A 275 -0.22 10.82 -17.31
C HIS A 275 -0.84 9.43 -17.11
N ASN A 276 -0.07 8.48 -16.59
CA ASN A 276 -0.53 7.12 -16.34
C ASN A 276 0.01 6.57 -15.00
N PRO A 277 -0.63 5.52 -14.44
CA PRO A 277 -0.33 5.00 -13.10
C PRO A 277 0.77 3.91 -13.08
N MET A 278 1.51 3.70 -14.18
CA MET A 278 2.57 2.68 -14.23
C MET A 278 3.70 3.02 -13.27
N ALA A 279 4.18 2.01 -12.52
CA ALA A 279 5.32 2.18 -11.63
C ALA A 279 6.58 2.57 -12.41
N LEU A 280 7.42 3.41 -11.79
CA LEU A 280 8.74 3.80 -12.31
C LEU A 280 9.85 3.30 -11.38
N TYR A 281 10.93 4.06 -11.21
CA TYR A 281 12.19 3.59 -10.62
C TYR A 281 12.18 3.54 -9.10
N GLY A 282 11.41 4.42 -8.44
CA GLY A 282 11.30 4.50 -6.99
C GLY A 282 9.87 4.27 -6.49
N SER A 283 9.77 3.86 -5.22
CA SER A 283 8.51 3.69 -4.51
C SER A 283 8.60 4.25 -3.11
N VAL A 284 7.74 5.21 -2.76
CA VAL A 284 7.58 5.71 -1.39
C VAL A 284 6.11 5.58 -1.00
N PRO A 285 5.72 4.57 -0.19
CA PRO A 285 4.32 4.23 0.07
C PRO A 285 3.68 5.16 1.12
N VAL A 286 3.70 6.47 0.84
CA VAL A 286 3.14 7.53 1.69
C VAL A 286 2.12 8.30 0.90
N LEU A 287 0.90 8.37 1.42
CA LEU A 287 -0.18 9.18 0.87
C LEU A 287 -0.53 10.31 1.83
N ILE A 288 -0.76 11.51 1.29
CA ILE A 288 -1.18 12.69 2.03
C ILE A 288 -2.58 13.07 1.59
N SER A 289 -3.51 13.16 2.53
CA SER A 289 -4.87 13.69 2.33
C SER A 289 -4.92 15.14 2.78
N HIS A 290 -5.55 16.02 2.01
CA HIS A 290 -5.61 17.44 2.33
C HIS A 290 -6.98 18.05 2.01
N ASN A 291 -7.47 18.88 2.93
CA ASN A 291 -8.56 19.83 2.69
C ASN A 291 -8.24 21.16 3.42
N ALA A 292 -9.15 22.14 3.31
CA ALA A 292 -8.96 23.45 3.92
C ALA A 292 -8.83 23.41 5.46
N GLN A 293 -9.37 22.36 6.09
CA GLN A 293 -9.45 22.22 7.55
C GLN A 293 -8.25 21.43 8.11
N ARG A 294 -7.75 20.42 7.39
CA ARG A 294 -6.80 19.44 7.90
C ARG A 294 -5.99 18.78 6.79
N THR A 295 -4.75 18.47 7.13
CA THR A 295 -3.87 17.55 6.41
C THR A 295 -3.60 16.34 7.27
N MET A 296 -3.66 15.14 6.68
CA MET A 296 -3.26 13.89 7.32
C MET A 296 -2.41 13.10 6.34
N GLY A 297 -1.70 12.09 6.83
CA GLY A 297 -0.98 11.16 6.00
C GLY A 297 -1.13 9.72 6.46
N VAL A 298 -0.98 8.81 5.50
CA VAL A 298 -0.94 7.37 5.71
C VAL A 298 0.38 6.87 5.12
N PHE A 299 1.21 6.30 5.97
CA PHE A 299 2.44 5.62 5.56
C PHE A 299 2.24 4.11 5.71
N TRP A 300 2.13 3.44 4.55
CA TRP A 300 1.97 2.00 4.44
C TRP A 300 3.34 1.34 4.40
N LEU A 301 3.83 0.86 5.55
CA LEU A 301 5.18 0.32 5.70
C LEU A 301 5.22 -1.13 5.17
N ASN A 302 5.25 -1.27 3.84
CA ASN A 302 5.39 -2.54 3.14
C ASN A 302 6.38 -2.38 1.97
N ALA A 303 7.21 -3.40 1.75
CA ALA A 303 8.27 -3.39 0.74
C ALA A 303 7.97 -4.30 -0.48
N ALA A 304 6.87 -5.05 -0.46
CA ALA A 304 6.45 -5.89 -1.58
C ALA A 304 5.81 -5.05 -2.70
N GLU A 305 5.60 -5.67 -3.86
CA GLU A 305 4.79 -5.06 -4.92
C GLU A 305 3.45 -4.61 -4.34
N THR A 306 3.13 -3.33 -4.54
CA THR A 306 1.95 -2.71 -3.95
C THR A 306 1.13 -1.98 -5.00
N TRP A 307 -0.18 -2.14 -4.96
CA TRP A 307 -1.16 -1.44 -5.79
C TRP A 307 -2.05 -0.57 -4.92
N VAL A 308 -2.37 0.63 -5.40
CA VAL A 308 -3.17 1.63 -4.67
C VAL A 308 -4.35 2.07 -5.54
N ASP A 309 -5.55 1.63 -5.16
CA ASP A 309 -6.81 2.07 -5.77
C ASP A 309 -7.30 3.34 -5.06
N ILE A 310 -7.81 4.30 -5.83
CA ILE A 310 -8.36 5.58 -5.34
C ILE A 310 -9.73 5.78 -5.98
N SER A 311 -10.75 6.00 -5.17
CA SER A 311 -12.10 6.30 -5.65
C SER A 311 -12.68 7.49 -4.89
N SER A 312 -13.46 8.32 -5.59
CA SER A 312 -14.21 9.41 -4.96
C SER A 312 -15.65 8.96 -4.67
N SER A 313 -16.13 9.20 -3.47
CA SER A 313 -17.49 8.88 -3.02
C SER A 313 -18.09 10.06 -2.25
N THR A 314 -19.39 9.99 -1.93
CA THR A 314 -20.04 10.95 -1.01
C THR A 314 -20.49 10.21 0.24
N MET A 315 -20.24 10.81 1.40
CA MET A 315 -20.72 10.29 2.67
C MET A 315 -21.99 11.03 3.07
N THR A 316 -23.06 10.28 3.34
CA THR A 316 -24.29 10.83 3.93
C THR A 316 -24.19 10.75 5.46
N MET A 317 -24.17 11.92 6.10
CA MET A 317 -24.18 12.00 7.57
C MET A 317 -25.59 11.65 8.09
N PHE A 318 -25.75 10.52 8.79
CA PHE A 318 -27.01 10.17 9.48
C PHE A 318 -26.85 10.23 11.01
N GLY A 319 -27.63 11.11 11.67
CA GLY A 319 -27.96 11.06 13.11
C GLY A 319 -27.11 11.92 14.06
N LYS A 320 -27.81 12.68 14.93
CA LYS A 320 -27.37 13.63 16.00
C LYS A 320 -26.58 14.89 15.59
N MET A 321 -26.05 14.97 14.38
CA MET A 321 -25.41 16.19 13.84
C MET A 321 -26.34 16.90 12.84
N LEU A 322 -27.62 17.08 13.19
CA LEU A 322 -28.65 17.64 12.30
C LEU A 322 -29.53 18.71 12.96
N ASP A 323 -29.16 19.19 14.15
CA ASP A 323 -30.01 20.13 14.90
C ASP A 323 -29.75 21.61 14.55
N PHE A 324 -28.98 21.92 13.49
CA PHE A 324 -28.68 23.32 13.16
C PHE A 324 -28.70 23.73 11.68
N VAL A 325 -28.81 22.81 10.70
CA VAL A 325 -28.94 23.22 9.29
C VAL A 325 -29.81 22.21 8.53
N GLN A 326 -30.90 22.70 7.95
CA GLN A 326 -31.73 21.96 6.99
C GLN A 326 -30.89 21.59 5.76
N GLY A 327 -30.75 20.29 5.50
CA GLY A 327 -30.12 19.74 4.30
C GLY A 327 -29.24 18.54 4.63
N SER A 328 -29.45 17.41 3.96
CA SER A 328 -28.48 16.32 3.93
C SER A 328 -27.24 16.81 3.21
N SER A 329 -26.30 17.43 3.93
CA SER A 329 -25.02 17.84 3.36
C SER A 329 -24.23 16.57 3.03
N GLU A 330 -24.27 16.16 1.76
CA GLU A 330 -23.34 15.17 1.22
C GLU A 330 -21.93 15.74 1.37
N VAL A 331 -21.09 15.03 2.13
CA VAL A 331 -19.70 15.41 2.34
C VAL A 331 -18.85 14.61 1.35
N PRO A 332 -17.96 15.25 0.57
CA PRO A 332 -17.08 14.51 -0.33
C PRO A 332 -16.18 13.58 0.48
N GLN A 333 -15.89 12.41 -0.05
CA GLN A 333 -15.01 11.43 0.56
C GLN A 333 -14.07 10.86 -0.50
N THR A 334 -12.81 10.68 -0.13
CA THR A 334 -11.87 9.89 -0.92
C THR A 334 -11.62 8.58 -0.21
N ASP A 335 -11.74 7.48 -0.94
CA ASP A 335 -11.43 6.14 -0.47
C ASP A 335 -10.14 5.66 -1.15
N VAL A 336 -9.22 5.15 -0.35
CA VAL A 336 -7.92 4.62 -0.80
C VAL A 336 -7.79 3.19 -0.33
N ARG A 337 -7.45 2.28 -1.24
CA ARG A 337 -7.20 0.87 -0.90
C ARG A 337 -5.77 0.49 -1.26
N TRP A 338 -5.04 -0.03 -0.28
CA TRP A 338 -3.70 -0.56 -0.45
C TRP A 338 -3.76 -2.08 -0.59
N ILE A 339 -2.99 -2.62 -1.54
CA ILE A 339 -2.93 -4.04 -1.84
C ILE A 339 -1.46 -4.41 -2.02
N SER A 340 -0.89 -5.20 -1.10
CA SER A 340 0.51 -5.66 -1.19
C SER A 340 0.58 -7.18 -1.34
N GLU A 341 1.55 -7.66 -2.12
CA GLU A 341 1.72 -9.08 -2.43
C GLU A 341 2.03 -9.95 -1.18
N SER A 342 2.77 -9.40 -0.21
CA SER A 342 3.21 -10.14 0.97
C SER A 342 3.49 -9.20 2.16
N GLY A 343 4.08 -9.75 3.21
CA GLY A 343 4.37 -9.03 4.46
C GLY A 343 3.16 -8.93 5.38
N ILE A 344 3.24 -8.01 6.33
CA ILE A 344 2.18 -7.67 7.28
C ILE A 344 1.51 -6.36 6.90
N ILE A 345 0.33 -6.11 7.48
CA ILE A 345 -0.24 -4.76 7.48
C ILE A 345 0.47 -4.00 8.59
N ASP A 346 1.23 -2.96 8.25
CA ASP A 346 1.89 -2.06 9.20
C ASP A 346 1.74 -0.63 8.69
N VAL A 347 0.94 0.15 9.40
CA VAL A 347 0.50 1.46 8.92
C VAL A 347 0.68 2.51 9.98
N PHE A 348 1.30 3.62 9.60
CA PHE A 348 1.37 4.83 10.41
C PHE A 348 0.37 5.86 9.89
N ILE A 349 -0.49 6.33 10.77
CA ILE A 349 -1.46 7.38 10.52
C ILE A 349 -0.94 8.66 11.17
N MET A 350 -0.70 9.67 10.36
CA MET A 350 -0.16 10.98 10.71
C MET A 350 -1.31 12.00 10.70
N LEU A 351 -1.77 12.43 11.87
CA LEU A 351 -3.04 13.17 11.98
C LEU A 351 -2.88 14.69 11.78
N GLY A 352 -1.68 15.18 11.48
CA GLY A 352 -1.39 16.60 11.27
C GLY A 352 -1.65 17.44 12.53
N PRO A 353 -2.34 18.60 12.43
CA PRO A 353 -3.31 18.95 11.38
C PRO A 353 -2.78 19.77 10.20
N LYS A 354 -1.60 20.40 10.29
CA LYS A 354 -1.04 21.20 9.18
C LYS A 354 -0.16 20.34 8.27
N PRO A 355 0.07 20.74 7.01
CA PRO A 355 1.04 20.06 6.14
C PRO A 355 2.43 19.92 6.78
N SER A 356 2.92 20.98 7.44
CA SER A 356 4.20 20.96 8.17
C SER A 356 4.26 19.91 9.27
N ASP A 357 3.14 19.66 9.93
CA ASP A 357 3.06 18.68 11.02
C ASP A 357 3.16 17.27 10.45
N VAL A 358 2.47 16.98 9.35
CA VAL A 358 2.55 15.69 8.63
C VAL A 358 3.96 15.42 8.12
N PHE A 359 4.64 16.43 7.56
CA PHE A 359 6.03 16.26 7.12
C PHE A 359 6.99 16.01 8.29
N THR A 360 6.79 16.70 9.42
CA THR A 360 7.60 16.51 10.63
C THR A 360 7.35 15.13 11.24
N GLN A 361 6.08 14.69 11.27
CA GLN A 361 5.66 13.35 11.69
C GLN A 361 6.36 12.28 10.85
N TYR A 362 6.29 12.39 9.52
CA TYR A 362 6.93 11.43 8.63
C TYR A 362 8.46 11.42 8.78
N ALA A 363 9.09 12.60 8.81
CA ALA A 363 10.54 12.71 9.00
C ALA A 363 11.01 12.15 10.35
N SER A 364 10.17 12.20 11.40
CA SER A 364 10.48 11.57 12.69
C SER A 364 10.50 10.04 12.63
N LEU A 365 9.80 9.44 11.65
CA LEU A 365 9.77 8.00 11.42
C LEU A 365 10.92 7.55 10.51
N THR A 366 11.13 8.24 9.38
CA THR A 366 12.02 7.77 8.29
C THR A 366 13.29 8.60 8.11
N GLY A 367 13.50 9.60 8.97
CA GLY A 367 14.62 10.53 8.87
C GLY A 367 14.32 11.74 7.99
N ALA A 368 15.09 12.80 8.23
CA ALA A 368 15.07 14.02 7.42
C ALA A 368 16.10 13.93 6.27
N THR A 369 15.95 14.77 5.27
CA THR A 369 16.93 14.91 4.18
C THR A 369 18.32 15.19 4.74
N CYS A 370 19.31 14.39 4.33
CA CYS A 370 20.70 14.63 4.68
C CYS A 370 21.15 16.03 4.21
N LEU A 371 21.94 16.72 5.04
CA LEU A 371 22.54 17.99 4.63
C LEU A 371 23.47 17.73 3.45
N SER A 372 23.12 18.30 2.29
CA SER A 372 23.92 18.13 1.08
C SER A 372 25.23 18.89 1.17
N ASN A 373 26.29 18.37 0.53
CA ASN A 373 27.47 19.17 0.26
C ASN A 373 27.07 20.35 -0.63
N ILE A 374 27.51 21.56 -0.29
CA ILE A 374 27.12 22.79 -0.99
C ILE A 374 27.33 22.74 -2.51
N HIS A 375 28.33 21.98 -2.97
CA HIS A 375 28.61 21.81 -4.41
C HIS A 375 27.49 21.08 -5.16
N MET A 376 26.73 20.20 -4.50
CA MET A 376 25.60 19.47 -5.10
C MET A 376 24.41 20.38 -5.41
N ASN A 377 24.35 21.56 -4.79
CA ASN A 377 23.31 22.55 -5.07
C ASN A 377 23.68 23.44 -6.28
N GLY A 378 24.87 23.25 -6.86
CA GLY A 378 25.33 23.90 -8.07
C GLY A 378 24.86 23.20 -9.35
N ARG A 379 25.32 23.68 -10.51
CA ARG A 379 25.01 23.08 -11.80
C ARG A 379 25.77 21.77 -12.00
N ILE A 380 25.05 20.67 -12.20
CA ILE A 380 25.62 19.38 -12.60
C ILE A 380 25.57 19.28 -14.12
N GLN A 381 26.70 18.94 -14.75
CA GLN A 381 26.76 18.66 -16.19
C GLN A 381 26.69 17.15 -16.42
N GLY A 382 25.63 16.68 -17.07
CA GLY A 382 25.47 15.31 -17.54
C GLY A 382 25.26 15.30 -19.05
N PHE A 383 25.78 14.28 -19.72
CA PHE A 383 25.58 14.07 -21.16
C PHE A 383 24.59 12.93 -21.39
N PRO A 384 23.68 13.04 -22.37
CA PRO A 384 22.92 11.89 -22.86
C PRO A 384 23.89 10.86 -23.44
N SER A 385 23.66 9.57 -23.19
CA SER A 385 24.50 8.45 -23.64
C SER A 385 24.70 8.37 -25.16
N GLU A 386 23.88 9.08 -25.94
CA GLU A 386 23.99 9.17 -27.39
C GLU A 386 25.22 9.96 -27.89
N HIS A 387 25.98 10.61 -27.00
CA HIS A 387 27.20 11.35 -27.33
C HIS A 387 28.42 10.89 -26.51
N CYS A 388 28.65 9.58 -26.43
CA CYS A 388 30.03 9.09 -26.26
C CYS A 388 30.66 9.04 -27.66
N PRO A 389 31.60 9.94 -28.02
CA PRO A 389 32.42 9.69 -29.20
C PRO A 389 33.15 8.38 -28.94
N LYS A 390 33.04 7.42 -29.88
CA LYS A 390 34.02 6.33 -29.95
C LYS A 390 35.37 7.01 -30.12
N HIS A 391 36.16 7.09 -29.05
CA HIS A 391 37.55 7.47 -29.18
C HIS A 391 38.23 6.35 -29.95
N ASP A 392 38.32 6.54 -31.26
CA ASP A 392 39.29 5.84 -32.08
C ASP A 392 40.66 6.06 -31.45
N THR A 393 41.32 4.95 -31.12
CA THR A 393 42.67 4.90 -30.62
C THR A 393 43.61 5.53 -31.66
N ALA A 394 43.98 6.79 -31.44
CA ALA A 394 45.11 7.43 -32.09
C ALA A 394 46.13 7.81 -31.02
N SER A 395 47.23 7.07 -31.02
CA SER A 395 48.44 7.32 -30.26
C SER A 395 49.00 8.71 -30.52
N ALA A 396 49.08 9.55 -29.48
CA ALA A 396 50.02 10.65 -29.39
C ALA A 396 50.40 10.86 -27.92
N GLY A 397 51.69 10.78 -27.63
CA GLY A 397 52.22 10.59 -26.28
C GLY A 397 52.39 11.85 -25.41
N LEU A 398 52.26 11.58 -24.10
CA LEU A 398 52.99 12.13 -22.93
C LEU A 398 52.71 13.58 -22.46
N PRO A 399 52.96 13.93 -21.16
CA PRO A 399 53.57 13.12 -20.10
C PRO A 399 52.77 12.99 -18.79
N SER A 400 53.18 11.97 -18.04
CA SER A 400 52.86 11.62 -16.65
C SER A 400 53.19 12.71 -15.61
N SER A 401 52.22 13.06 -14.77
CA SER A 401 52.32 13.47 -13.34
C SER A 401 50.91 13.95 -12.94
N HIS A 402 50.24 13.57 -11.86
CA HIS A 402 50.59 13.02 -10.58
C HIS A 402 49.55 11.96 -10.18
N SER A 403 50.02 10.79 -9.75
CA SER A 403 49.26 9.88 -8.91
C SER A 403 49.23 10.43 -7.48
N ALA A 404 48.06 10.79 -6.98
CA ALA A 404 47.84 10.97 -5.55
C ALA A 404 46.74 10.00 -5.12
N SER A 405 47.15 8.80 -4.72
CA SER A 405 46.35 7.89 -3.91
C SER A 405 46.14 8.53 -2.54
N TRP A 406 44.89 8.65 -2.10
CA TRP A 406 44.56 8.83 -0.69
C TRP A 406 43.49 7.81 -0.30
N PHE A 407 43.99 6.66 0.16
CA PHE A 407 43.30 5.80 1.12
C PHE A 407 43.65 6.29 2.53
N HIS A 408 42.76 5.98 3.50
CA HIS A 408 42.78 6.31 4.94
C HIS A 408 42.14 7.67 5.28
N THR A 409 41.22 7.82 6.23
CA THR A 409 40.86 7.02 7.42
C THR A 409 39.53 7.60 7.95
N PHE A 410 38.58 6.75 8.34
CA PHE A 410 37.42 7.18 9.12
C PHE A 410 37.78 7.17 10.62
N PRO A 411 37.41 8.20 11.40
CA PRO A 411 37.23 8.07 12.84
C PRO A 411 35.92 7.35 13.20
#